data_AF-A0A2V7CTS6-F1
#
_entry.id   AF-A0A2V7CTS6-F1
#
_cell.length_a   1.000
_cell.length_b   1.000
_cell.length_c   1.000
_cell.angle_alpha   90.00
_cell.angle_beta   90.00
_cell.angle_gamma   90.00
#
_symmetry.space_group_name_H-M   'P 1'
#
loop_
_entity.id
_entity.type
_entity.pdbx_description
1 polymer ?
#
loop_
_entity_poly.entity_id
_entity_poly.type
_entity_poly.pdbx_seq_one_letter_code
_entity_poly.pdbx_strand_id
1 'polypeptide(L)'
;MKDVICEETARLGVRLYHDRLRAVVLTGSLARNEGTFVKDEQGLRLLGDAEVMLVFDERVALPSANALAVIREKIKERIRRRGVHAAVTLAAVGPNYLRRLPPSIFAYELRACGETVAGDPTVLGLIPSFTAADIPSEDAWRMLANRLAEQLESVDELLGGRSTLSPEAHYRTVKLYLDMATSFLVFVGDYAPTYAERARNLVRLAESAGGTTSWPFPLGPFADDVASWTAWKVSASSLVVDAERVFWERAMNHAKALWGWELARLQGLDREGTPSALMSRWMRRQPLDTRLRGWAHVARARGWHRSWRLWPRWLRQVWEGSPRHLVYRAASTLMFELSDGVEDPHLSRDLGHLRRDLPVGWWLGESEDDSLGTLAGATLANYRTFLRETRA
;
A
#
# COMPACT_ATOMS: atom_id res chain seq x y z
N MET A 1 -4.50 9.51 22.83
CA MET A 1 -4.51 10.17 21.48
C MET A 1 -5.37 9.37 20.51
N LYS A 2 -5.06 8.10 20.31
CA LYS A 2 -5.95 7.10 19.69
C LYS A 2 -7.39 7.19 20.24
N ASP A 3 -7.53 7.33 21.55
CA ASP A 3 -8.85 7.41 22.22
C ASP A 3 -9.69 8.58 21.72
N VAL A 4 -9.08 9.73 21.42
CA VAL A 4 -9.79 10.91 20.88
C VAL A 4 -10.39 10.58 19.50
N ILE A 5 -9.61 9.91 18.65
CA ILE A 5 -10.07 9.50 17.32
C ILE A 5 -11.20 8.47 17.44
N CYS A 6 -11.03 7.49 18.33
CA CYS A 6 -12.01 6.43 18.57
C CYS A 6 -13.31 7.00 19.14
N GLU A 7 -13.22 7.86 20.15
CA GLU A 7 -14.36 8.49 20.82
C GLU A 7 -15.18 9.34 19.84
N GLU A 8 -14.54 10.24 19.08
CA GLU A 8 -15.27 11.09 18.14
C GLU A 8 -15.91 10.29 17.00
N THR A 9 -15.22 9.25 16.53
CA THR A 9 -15.73 8.38 15.47
C THR A 9 -16.91 7.53 15.95
N ALA A 10 -16.76 6.87 17.11
CA ALA A 10 -17.82 6.12 17.75
C ALA A 10 -19.05 7.00 18.03
N ARG A 11 -18.83 8.16 18.65
CA ARG A 11 -19.91 9.09 19.02
C ARG A 11 -20.68 9.58 17.80
N LEU A 12 -20.00 9.94 16.70
CA LEU A 12 -20.68 10.42 15.50
C LEU A 12 -21.34 9.27 14.72
N GLY A 13 -20.68 8.11 14.62
CA GLY A 13 -21.22 6.93 13.96
C GLY A 13 -22.52 6.45 14.62
N VAL A 14 -22.49 6.22 15.94
CA VAL A 14 -23.65 5.77 16.72
C VAL A 14 -24.78 6.81 16.67
N ARG A 15 -24.46 8.10 16.78
CA ARG A 15 -25.48 9.17 16.71
C ARG A 15 -26.16 9.26 15.35
N LEU A 16 -25.45 9.03 14.25
CA LEU A 16 -26.01 9.22 12.91
C LEU A 16 -26.76 7.99 12.41
N TYR A 17 -26.30 6.80 12.78
CA TYR A 17 -26.80 5.55 12.23
C TYR A 17 -27.65 4.75 13.22
N HIS A 18 -27.58 5.06 14.52
CA HIS A 18 -28.41 4.45 15.56
C HIS A 18 -28.46 2.91 15.44
N ASP A 19 -29.66 2.33 15.46
CA ASP A 19 -29.92 0.89 15.43
C ASP A 19 -29.56 0.22 14.10
N ARG A 20 -29.09 0.98 13.09
CA ARG A 20 -28.59 0.42 11.82
C ARG A 20 -27.13 0.00 11.90
N LEU A 21 -26.40 0.51 12.89
CA LEU A 21 -24.98 0.32 13.04
C LEU A 21 -24.74 -0.75 14.11
N ARG A 22 -24.18 -1.87 13.67
CA ARG A 22 -23.83 -2.98 14.54
C ARG A 22 -22.55 -2.71 15.33
N ALA A 23 -21.54 -2.16 14.67
CA ALA A 23 -20.26 -1.86 15.31
C ALA A 23 -19.45 -0.77 14.59
N VAL A 24 -18.56 -0.13 15.34
CA VAL A 24 -17.48 0.71 14.83
C VAL A 24 -16.16 0.01 15.15
N VAL A 25 -15.39 -0.31 14.13
CA VAL A 25 -14.14 -1.07 14.26
C VAL A 25 -12.97 -0.22 13.77
N LEU A 26 -11.98 -0.01 14.63
CA LEU A 26 -10.68 0.56 14.28
C LEU A 26 -9.79 -0.54 13.69
N THR A 27 -9.09 -0.22 12.61
CA THR A 27 -8.11 -1.11 11.96
C THR A 27 -6.78 -0.38 11.68
N GLY A 28 -5.86 -1.06 11.01
CA GLY A 28 -4.57 -0.53 10.62
C GLY A 28 -3.62 -0.31 11.81
N SER A 29 -2.64 0.57 11.63
CA SER A 29 -1.57 0.76 12.62
C SER A 29 -2.06 1.33 13.95
N LEU A 30 -3.17 2.09 13.97
CA LEU A 30 -3.73 2.58 15.24
C LEU A 30 -4.33 1.44 16.08
N ALA A 31 -4.99 0.47 15.46
CA ALA A 31 -5.55 -0.68 16.17
C ALA A 31 -4.42 -1.50 16.84
N ARG A 32 -3.28 -1.63 16.15
CA ARG A 32 -2.06 -2.28 16.65
C ARG A 32 -1.27 -1.49 17.71
N ASN A 33 -1.67 -0.26 18.02
CA ASN A 33 -0.90 0.68 18.84
C ASN A 33 0.48 1.04 18.23
N GLU A 34 0.57 1.07 16.90
CA GLU A 34 1.77 1.38 16.11
C GLU A 34 1.60 2.66 15.26
N GLY A 35 0.64 3.51 15.62
CA GLY A 35 0.43 4.80 14.98
C GLY A 35 1.48 5.83 15.41
N THR A 36 2.07 6.51 14.45
CA THR A 36 3.11 7.52 14.69
C THR A 36 2.50 8.91 14.87
N PHE A 37 2.64 9.49 16.06
CA PHE A 37 2.15 10.83 16.39
C PHE A 37 3.33 11.78 16.60
N VAL A 38 3.40 12.85 15.82
CA VAL A 38 4.42 13.90 15.96
C VAL A 38 3.77 15.18 16.47
N LYS A 39 4.50 15.93 17.29
CA LYS A 39 4.05 17.27 17.73
C LYS A 39 4.53 18.32 16.74
N ASP A 40 3.63 19.18 16.29
CA ASP A 40 3.92 20.36 15.47
C ASP A 40 3.27 21.62 16.07
N GLU A 41 3.41 22.77 15.39
CA GLU A 41 2.86 24.05 15.84
C GLU A 41 1.34 24.05 15.97
N GLN A 42 0.64 23.15 15.25
CA GLN A 42 -0.81 23.09 15.21
C GLN A 42 -1.39 22.03 16.17
N GLY A 43 -0.55 21.19 16.77
CA GLY A 43 -0.94 20.19 17.75
C GLY A 43 -0.22 18.86 17.55
N LEU A 44 -0.93 17.76 17.77
CA LEU A 44 -0.42 16.41 17.54
C LEU A 44 -0.92 15.90 16.19
N ARG A 45 0.01 15.58 15.28
CA ARG A 45 -0.30 15.07 13.95
C ARG A 45 0.00 13.58 13.85
N LEU A 46 -0.99 12.81 13.40
CA LEU A 46 -0.80 11.42 12.99
C LEU A 46 -0.16 11.41 11.60
N LEU A 47 1.00 10.74 11.44
CA LEU A 47 1.68 10.63 10.13
C LEU A 47 1.06 9.58 9.20
N GLY A 48 0.29 8.65 9.77
CA GLY A 48 -0.52 7.70 9.02
C GLY A 48 -2.00 8.11 8.93
N ASP A 49 -2.82 7.16 8.51
CA ASP A 49 -4.26 7.30 8.48
C ASP A 49 -4.90 6.56 9.66
N ALA A 50 -6.02 7.09 10.16
CA ALA A 50 -6.92 6.38 11.05
C ALA A 50 -7.99 5.66 10.24
N GLU A 51 -7.86 4.34 10.13
CA GLU A 51 -8.76 3.51 9.33
C GLU A 51 -9.89 2.96 10.20
N VAL A 52 -11.13 3.28 9.83
CA VAL A 52 -12.31 2.85 10.59
C VAL A 52 -13.34 2.19 9.68
N MET A 53 -13.81 1.02 10.10
CA MET A 53 -14.92 0.31 9.48
C MET A 53 -16.21 0.50 10.28
N LEU A 54 -17.24 0.98 9.61
CA LEU A 54 -18.62 1.03 10.12
C LEU A 54 -19.34 -0.24 9.67
N VAL A 55 -19.61 -1.14 10.60
CA VAL A 55 -20.30 -2.40 10.33
C VAL A 55 -21.80 -2.20 10.55
N PHE A 56 -22.56 -2.26 9.46
CA PHE A 56 -24.02 -2.15 9.47
C PHE A 56 -24.69 -3.52 9.61
N ASP A 57 -25.95 -3.55 10.00
CA ASP A 57 -26.73 -4.79 10.01
C ASP A 57 -27.00 -5.35 8.61
N GLU A 58 -27.23 -6.67 8.56
CA GLU A 58 -27.30 -7.49 7.33
C GLU A 58 -28.28 -6.95 6.27
N ARG A 59 -29.39 -6.35 6.71
CA ARG A 59 -30.49 -5.91 5.85
C ARG A 59 -30.51 -4.40 5.63
N VAL A 60 -29.48 -3.69 6.07
CA VAL A 60 -29.40 -2.23 5.96
C VAL A 60 -28.66 -1.84 4.69
N ALA A 61 -29.24 -0.91 3.93
CA ALA A 61 -28.54 -0.27 2.83
C ALA A 61 -27.33 0.52 3.36
N LEU A 62 -26.14 0.23 2.81
CA LEU A 62 -24.91 0.92 3.19
C LEU A 62 -24.97 2.40 2.74
N PRO A 63 -24.42 3.34 3.53
CA PRO A 63 -24.32 4.74 3.12
C PRO A 63 -23.46 4.87 1.86
N SER A 64 -23.80 5.86 1.03
CA SER A 64 -23.00 6.19 -0.16
C SER A 64 -21.63 6.77 0.22
N ALA A 65 -20.67 6.71 -0.69
CA ALA A 65 -19.35 7.31 -0.50
C ALA A 65 -19.42 8.81 -0.18
N ASN A 66 -20.37 9.55 -0.80
CA ASN A 66 -20.59 10.96 -0.51
C ASN A 66 -21.09 11.18 0.93
N ALA A 67 -22.01 10.34 1.41
CA ALA A 67 -22.48 10.41 2.79
C ALA A 67 -21.35 10.14 3.79
N LEU A 68 -20.51 9.13 3.51
CA LEU A 68 -19.32 8.83 4.32
C LEU A 68 -18.31 9.98 4.30
N ALA A 69 -18.09 10.62 3.16
CA ALA A 69 -17.19 11.77 3.04
C ALA A 69 -17.64 12.94 3.93
N VAL A 70 -18.93 13.26 3.95
CA VAL A 70 -19.46 14.33 4.85
C VAL A 70 -19.21 14.00 6.32
N ILE A 71 -19.39 12.74 6.72
CA ILE A 71 -19.19 12.29 8.11
C ILE A 71 -17.71 12.32 8.47
N ARG A 72 -16.85 11.84 7.57
CA ARG A 72 -15.40 11.89 7.71
C ARG A 72 -14.92 13.31 7.99
N GLU A 73 -15.36 14.31 7.22
CA GLU A 73 -14.94 15.69 7.46
C GLU A 73 -15.43 16.23 8.81
N LYS A 74 -16.64 15.85 9.24
CA LYS A 74 -17.14 16.21 10.59
C LYS A 74 -16.30 15.57 11.71
N ILE A 75 -15.88 14.32 11.54
CA ILE A 75 -15.01 13.63 12.49
C ILE A 75 -13.65 14.33 12.56
N LYS A 76 -13.02 14.56 11.40
CA LYS A 76 -11.74 15.28 11.30
C LYS A 76 -11.79 16.63 11.99
N GLU A 77 -12.84 17.41 11.75
CA GLU A 77 -13.02 18.72 12.38
C GLU A 77 -13.15 18.63 13.91
N ARG A 78 -13.84 17.63 14.45
CA ARG A 78 -13.97 17.44 15.91
C ARG A 78 -12.68 16.98 16.56
N ILE A 79 -11.96 16.07 15.92
CA ILE A 79 -10.64 15.61 16.38
C ILE A 79 -9.65 16.79 16.38
N ARG A 80 -9.69 17.62 15.32
CA ARG A 80 -8.88 18.84 15.19
C ARG A 80 -9.13 19.84 16.31
N ARG A 81 -10.40 20.05 16.70
CA ARG A 81 -10.76 20.91 17.85
C ARG A 81 -10.20 20.41 19.19
N ARG A 82 -9.83 19.13 19.27
CA ARG A 82 -9.17 18.53 20.43
C ARG A 82 -7.65 18.48 20.29
N GLY A 83 -7.08 19.24 19.35
CA GLY A 83 -5.64 19.39 19.15
C GLY A 83 -4.98 18.23 18.43
N VAL A 84 -5.74 17.36 17.76
CA VAL A 84 -5.22 16.21 17.02
C VAL A 84 -5.52 16.36 15.52
N HIS A 85 -4.50 16.26 14.68
CA HIS A 85 -4.60 16.27 13.23
C HIS A 85 -4.40 14.87 12.71
N ALA A 86 -5.46 14.25 12.18
CA ALA A 86 -5.40 12.92 11.61
C ALA A 86 -6.20 12.87 10.31
N ALA A 87 -5.62 12.22 9.31
CA ALA A 87 -6.43 11.71 8.20
C ALA A 87 -7.28 10.55 8.75
N VAL A 88 -8.57 10.55 8.41
CA VAL A 88 -9.51 9.51 8.84
C VAL A 88 -10.11 8.91 7.58
N THR A 89 -10.12 7.58 7.47
CA THR A 89 -10.81 6.87 6.40
C THR A 89 -11.97 6.09 6.99
N LEU A 90 -13.12 6.12 6.30
CA LEU A 90 -14.32 5.41 6.70
C LEU A 90 -14.71 4.42 5.60
N ALA A 91 -14.88 3.16 5.96
CA ALA A 91 -15.46 2.14 5.11
C ALA A 91 -16.79 1.68 5.71
N ALA A 92 -17.87 1.63 4.91
CA ALA A 92 -19.12 1.01 5.33
C ALA A 92 -19.19 -0.42 4.81
N VAL A 93 -19.42 -1.37 5.71
CA VAL A 93 -19.51 -2.79 5.36
C VAL A 93 -20.68 -3.47 6.07
N GLY A 94 -21.15 -4.58 5.52
CA GLY A 94 -22.10 -5.46 6.21
C GLY A 94 -21.40 -6.70 6.79
N PRO A 95 -22.10 -7.53 7.57
CA PRO A 95 -21.51 -8.71 8.20
C PRO A 95 -21.06 -9.74 7.16
N ASN A 96 -21.76 -9.85 6.03
CA ASN A 96 -21.36 -10.67 4.88
C ASN A 96 -20.00 -10.31 4.28
N TYR A 97 -19.55 -9.05 4.39
CA TYR A 97 -18.20 -8.67 3.97
C TYR A 97 -17.16 -9.41 4.82
N LEU A 98 -17.29 -9.32 6.15
CA LEU A 98 -16.38 -9.95 7.10
C LEU A 98 -16.34 -11.48 6.94
N ARG A 99 -17.50 -12.12 6.78
CA ARG A 99 -17.61 -13.58 6.57
C ARG A 99 -16.96 -14.07 5.27
N ARG A 100 -16.80 -13.19 4.28
CA ARG A 100 -16.26 -13.51 2.95
C ARG A 100 -14.84 -13.00 2.75
N LEU A 101 -14.22 -12.40 3.76
CA LEU A 101 -12.83 -11.97 3.67
C LEU A 101 -11.94 -13.20 3.40
N PRO A 102 -11.20 -13.21 2.28
CA PRO A 102 -10.26 -14.28 2.01
C PRO A 102 -9.02 -14.14 2.92
N PRO A 103 -8.22 -15.21 3.08
CA PRO A 103 -6.89 -15.11 3.65
C PRO A 103 -6.09 -14.01 2.93
N SER A 104 -5.68 -13.02 3.71
CA SER A 104 -4.94 -11.84 3.26
C SER A 104 -4.26 -11.19 4.46
N ILE A 105 -3.23 -10.39 4.22
CA ILE A 105 -2.56 -9.55 5.22
C ILE A 105 -3.60 -8.69 5.96
N PHE A 106 -4.47 -8.02 5.21
CA PHE A 106 -5.53 -7.17 5.78
C PHE A 106 -6.47 -7.96 6.69
N ALA A 107 -7.03 -9.09 6.23
CA ALA A 107 -7.96 -9.88 7.03
C ALA A 107 -7.29 -10.48 8.28
N TYR A 108 -6.01 -10.86 8.16
CA TYR A 108 -5.23 -11.42 9.27
C TYR A 108 -5.01 -10.37 10.36
N GLU A 109 -4.53 -9.19 9.96
CA GLU A 109 -4.31 -8.05 10.88
C GLU A 109 -5.62 -7.55 11.49
N LEU A 110 -6.69 -7.42 10.68
CA LEU A 110 -8.00 -6.98 11.16
C LEU A 110 -8.56 -7.93 12.20
N ARG A 111 -8.40 -9.24 12.01
CA ARG A 111 -8.88 -10.25 12.96
C ARG A 111 -8.03 -10.30 14.24
N ALA A 112 -6.70 -10.20 14.11
CA ALA A 112 -5.78 -10.32 15.23
C ALA A 112 -5.70 -9.05 16.07
N CYS A 113 -5.80 -7.87 15.44
CA CYS A 113 -5.51 -6.60 16.08
C CYS A 113 -6.62 -5.54 15.92
N GLY A 114 -7.66 -5.80 15.14
CA GLY A 114 -8.79 -4.89 15.02
C GLY A 114 -9.46 -4.66 16.38
N GLU A 115 -9.98 -3.45 16.58
CA GLU A 115 -10.58 -3.05 17.85
C GLU A 115 -12.00 -2.55 17.64
N THR A 116 -12.98 -3.21 18.27
CA THR A 116 -14.34 -2.70 18.31
C THR A 116 -14.43 -1.55 19.32
N VAL A 117 -14.51 -0.32 18.83
CA VAL A 117 -14.54 0.89 19.67
C VAL A 117 -15.96 1.27 20.10
N ALA A 118 -16.99 0.72 19.44
CA ALA A 118 -18.39 0.81 19.86
C ALA A 118 -19.25 -0.30 19.21
N GLY A 119 -20.35 -0.68 19.87
CA GLY A 119 -21.30 -1.68 19.39
C GLY A 119 -20.94 -3.11 19.78
N ASP A 120 -21.26 -4.08 18.91
CA ASP A 120 -21.06 -5.52 19.14
C ASP A 120 -19.57 -5.91 19.18
N PRO A 121 -18.99 -6.27 20.35
CA PRO A 121 -17.57 -6.59 20.48
C PRO A 121 -17.17 -7.87 19.75
N THR A 122 -18.13 -8.73 19.38
CA THR A 122 -17.87 -10.03 18.74
C THR A 122 -17.82 -9.96 17.22
N VAL A 123 -18.07 -8.78 16.63
CA VAL A 123 -18.23 -8.60 15.18
C VAL A 123 -17.02 -9.08 14.35
N LEU A 124 -15.80 -8.93 14.88
CA LEU A 124 -14.57 -9.38 14.22
C LEU A 124 -14.44 -10.91 14.20
N GLY A 125 -15.14 -11.62 15.09
CA GLY A 125 -15.25 -13.07 15.09
C GLY A 125 -15.99 -13.63 13.86
N LEU A 126 -16.65 -12.77 13.07
CA LEU A 126 -17.23 -13.15 11.78
C LEU A 126 -16.18 -13.43 10.70
N ILE A 127 -14.94 -12.94 10.87
CA ILE A 127 -13.85 -13.18 9.93
C ILE A 127 -13.43 -14.66 10.04
N PRO A 128 -13.37 -15.40 8.92
CA PRO A 128 -12.95 -16.81 8.93
C PRO A 128 -11.61 -17.04 9.64
N SER A 129 -11.47 -18.22 10.24
CA SER A 129 -10.19 -18.61 10.84
C SER A 129 -9.21 -19.08 9.79
N PHE A 130 -8.00 -18.53 9.82
CA PHE A 130 -6.85 -18.97 9.03
C PHE A 130 -5.56 -18.53 9.72
N THR A 131 -4.43 -19.07 9.26
CA THR A 131 -3.08 -18.84 9.77
C THR A 131 -2.28 -17.94 8.82
N ALA A 132 -1.13 -17.44 9.28
CA ALA A 132 -0.24 -16.66 8.43
C ALA A 132 0.22 -17.43 7.16
N ALA A 133 0.33 -18.76 7.25
CA ALA A 133 0.71 -19.62 6.13
C ALA A 133 -0.37 -19.73 5.04
N ASP A 134 -1.62 -19.42 5.37
CA ASP A 134 -2.74 -19.43 4.42
C ASP A 134 -2.80 -18.14 3.57
N ILE A 135 -2.03 -17.11 3.92
CA ILE A 135 -1.97 -15.85 3.19
C ILE A 135 -1.27 -16.10 1.84
N PRO A 136 -1.92 -15.80 0.70
CA PRO A 136 -1.30 -15.96 -0.60
C PRO A 136 -0.07 -15.05 -0.73
N SER A 137 1.06 -15.59 -1.20
CA SER A 137 2.28 -14.80 -1.42
C SER A 137 2.09 -13.66 -2.42
N GLU A 138 1.10 -13.75 -3.30
CA GLU A 138 0.74 -12.64 -4.19
C GLU A 138 0.25 -11.40 -3.40
N ASP A 139 -0.39 -11.58 -2.25
CA ASP A 139 -0.85 -10.46 -1.42
C ASP A 139 0.33 -9.66 -0.85
N ALA A 140 1.37 -10.37 -0.40
CA ALA A 140 2.65 -9.80 0.03
C ALA A 140 3.35 -9.03 -1.11
N TRP A 141 3.51 -9.67 -2.27
CA TRP A 141 4.10 -9.02 -3.44
C TRP A 141 3.31 -7.76 -3.88
N ARG A 142 1.97 -7.80 -3.84
CA ARG A 142 1.12 -6.63 -4.14
C ARG A 142 1.33 -5.48 -3.15
N MET A 143 1.56 -5.78 -1.88
CA MET A 143 1.89 -4.77 -0.88
C MET A 143 3.22 -4.09 -1.20
N LEU A 144 4.28 -4.85 -1.55
CA LEU A 144 5.54 -4.27 -2.03
C LEU A 144 5.33 -3.41 -3.28
N ALA A 145 4.56 -3.89 -4.26
CA ALA A 145 4.23 -3.14 -5.48
C ALA A 145 3.51 -1.82 -5.20
N ASN A 146 2.56 -1.83 -4.26
CA ASN A 146 1.88 -0.63 -3.79
C ASN A 146 2.85 0.36 -3.13
N ARG A 147 3.81 -0.12 -2.33
CA ARG A 147 4.82 0.75 -1.71
C ARG A 147 5.74 1.39 -2.74
N LEU A 148 6.20 0.63 -3.74
CA LEU A 148 7.01 1.17 -4.84
C LEU A 148 6.25 2.24 -5.62
N ALA A 149 4.97 2.03 -5.93
CA ALA A 149 4.14 3.04 -6.57
C ALA A 149 3.97 4.31 -5.72
N GLU A 150 3.92 4.20 -4.39
CA GLU A 150 3.84 5.36 -3.50
C GLU A 150 5.16 6.13 -3.38
N GLN A 151 6.30 5.53 -3.69
CA GLN A 151 7.58 6.26 -3.77
C GLN A 151 7.61 7.28 -4.92
N LEU A 152 6.76 7.09 -5.95
CA LEU A 152 6.65 8.04 -7.06
C LEU A 152 6.20 9.44 -6.59
N GLU A 153 5.62 9.57 -5.41
CA GLU A 153 5.26 10.86 -4.81
C GLU A 153 6.48 11.73 -4.46
N SER A 154 7.69 11.15 -4.43
CA SER A 154 8.95 11.84 -4.11
C SER A 154 9.86 11.99 -5.32
N VAL A 155 9.41 11.66 -6.53
CA VAL A 155 10.24 11.71 -7.76
C VAL A 155 10.75 13.12 -8.06
N ASP A 156 9.95 14.16 -7.84
CA ASP A 156 10.39 15.55 -8.09
C ASP A 156 11.59 15.94 -7.22
N GLU A 157 11.63 15.47 -5.97
CA GLU A 157 12.77 15.70 -5.06
C GLU A 157 14.02 14.93 -5.49
N LEU A 158 13.83 13.70 -5.97
CA LEU A 158 14.90 12.81 -6.42
C LEU A 158 15.53 13.28 -7.74
N LEU A 159 14.71 13.74 -8.69
CA LEU A 159 15.17 14.32 -9.96
C LEU A 159 15.87 15.66 -9.74
N GLY A 160 15.50 16.41 -8.70
CA GLY A 160 16.19 17.64 -8.30
C GLY A 160 17.59 17.44 -7.72
N GLY A 161 18.06 16.19 -7.57
CA GLY A 161 19.43 15.88 -7.12
C GLY A 161 19.71 16.28 -5.67
N ARG A 162 18.67 16.41 -4.83
CA ARG A 162 18.84 16.82 -3.43
C ARG A 162 19.56 15.74 -2.63
N SER A 163 20.56 16.14 -1.84
CA SER A 163 21.25 15.24 -0.91
C SER A 163 20.37 14.85 0.29
N THR A 164 19.47 15.75 0.70
CA THR A 164 18.48 15.53 1.75
C THR A 164 17.06 15.51 1.18
N LEU A 165 16.30 14.52 1.61
CA LEU A 165 14.90 14.29 1.24
C LEU A 165 13.97 14.84 2.31
N SER A 166 12.74 15.17 1.91
CA SER A 166 11.71 15.64 2.83
C SER A 166 11.38 14.61 3.93
N PRO A 167 10.86 15.07 5.10
CA PRO A 167 10.36 14.17 6.13
C PRO A 167 9.28 13.20 5.61
N GLU A 168 8.48 13.61 4.64
CA GLU A 168 7.49 12.77 3.96
C GLU A 168 8.16 11.66 3.15
N ALA A 169 9.20 11.97 2.37
CA ALA A 169 9.99 10.98 1.63
C ALA A 169 10.69 10.00 2.58
N HIS A 170 11.22 10.49 3.70
CA HIS A 170 11.79 9.65 4.76
C HIS A 170 10.76 8.67 5.32
N TYR A 171 9.59 9.18 5.71
CA TYR A 171 8.51 8.35 6.25
C TYR A 171 8.03 7.28 5.26
N ARG A 172 7.93 7.64 3.97
CA ARG A 172 7.62 6.66 2.90
C ARG A 172 8.71 5.60 2.78
N THR A 173 9.98 5.98 2.89
CA THR A 173 11.12 5.04 2.83
C THR A 173 11.12 4.10 4.03
N VAL A 174 10.85 4.60 5.24
CA VAL A 174 10.63 3.76 6.44
C VAL A 174 9.48 2.78 6.21
N LYS A 175 8.34 3.22 5.68
CA LYS A 175 7.22 2.32 5.34
C LYS A 175 7.62 1.25 4.33
N LEU A 176 8.47 1.57 3.37
CA LEU A 176 8.99 0.59 2.42
C LEU A 176 9.80 -0.50 3.13
N TYR A 177 10.70 -0.16 4.05
CA TYR A 177 11.45 -1.15 4.85
C TYR A 177 10.52 -2.10 5.62
N LEU A 178 9.50 -1.57 6.28
CA LEU A 178 8.57 -2.36 7.07
C LEU A 178 7.71 -3.29 6.21
N ASP A 179 7.29 -2.83 5.03
CA ASP A 179 6.50 -3.63 4.10
C ASP A 179 7.38 -4.61 3.30
N MET A 180 8.66 -4.31 3.08
CA MET A 180 9.65 -5.30 2.59
C MET A 180 9.81 -6.45 3.58
N ALA A 181 9.97 -6.14 4.88
CA ALA A 181 10.04 -7.16 5.93
C ALA A 181 8.74 -7.97 5.99
N THR A 182 7.61 -7.29 5.92
CA THR A 182 6.29 -7.94 5.89
C THR A 182 6.17 -8.90 4.71
N SER A 183 6.57 -8.45 3.52
CA SER A 183 6.47 -9.24 2.30
C SER A 183 7.39 -10.46 2.37
N PHE A 184 8.66 -10.24 2.74
CA PHE A 184 9.64 -11.31 2.95
C PHE A 184 9.12 -12.37 3.94
N LEU A 185 8.59 -11.96 5.09
CA LEU A 185 8.10 -12.87 6.13
C LEU A 185 6.92 -13.72 5.69
N VAL A 186 6.02 -13.19 4.84
CA VAL A 186 4.94 -14.00 4.24
C VAL A 186 5.52 -15.08 3.33
N PHE A 187 6.50 -14.74 2.48
CA PHE A 187 7.12 -15.70 1.57
C PHE A 187 7.95 -16.80 2.27
N VAL A 188 8.43 -16.56 3.49
CA VAL A 188 9.13 -17.58 4.30
C VAL A 188 8.23 -18.26 5.33
N GLY A 189 6.95 -17.86 5.42
CA GLY A 189 5.97 -18.48 6.32
C GLY A 189 6.08 -18.07 7.79
N ASP A 190 6.77 -16.96 8.09
CA ASP A 190 7.03 -16.48 9.46
C ASP A 190 6.42 -15.09 9.73
N TYR A 191 5.35 -14.76 9.00
CA TYR A 191 4.63 -13.51 9.12
C TYR A 191 3.84 -13.41 10.43
N ALA A 192 3.83 -12.21 11.02
CA ALA A 192 3.16 -11.88 12.27
C ALA A 192 2.35 -10.57 12.14
N PRO A 193 1.29 -10.37 12.94
CA PRO A 193 0.33 -9.28 12.72
C PRO A 193 0.87 -7.89 13.09
N THR A 194 1.87 -7.75 13.97
CA THR A 194 2.46 -6.44 14.33
C THR A 194 3.84 -6.22 13.72
N TYR A 195 4.25 -4.97 13.47
CA TYR A 195 5.61 -4.65 13.04
C TYR A 195 6.64 -5.08 14.09
N ALA A 196 6.31 -4.94 15.38
CA ALA A 196 7.20 -5.36 16.46
C ALA A 196 7.48 -6.88 16.44
N GLU A 197 6.46 -7.70 16.20
CA GLU A 197 6.64 -9.16 16.04
C GLU A 197 7.41 -9.50 14.76
N ARG A 198 7.11 -8.83 13.64
CA ARG A 198 7.84 -9.01 12.38
C ARG A 198 9.33 -8.74 12.53
N ALA A 199 9.69 -7.64 13.19
CA ALA A 199 11.09 -7.31 13.43
C ALA A 199 11.80 -8.40 14.27
N ARG A 200 11.16 -8.90 15.33
CA ARG A 200 11.71 -10.02 16.14
C ARG A 200 11.86 -11.30 15.33
N ASN A 201 10.87 -11.65 14.53
CA ASN A 201 10.92 -12.83 13.66
C ASN A 201 12.06 -12.73 12.66
N LEU A 202 12.26 -11.56 12.07
CA LEU A 202 13.33 -11.30 11.11
C LEU A 202 14.73 -11.44 11.74
N VAL A 203 14.93 -10.91 12.95
CA VAL A 203 16.19 -11.06 13.70
C VAL A 203 16.46 -12.53 14.01
N ARG A 204 15.45 -13.26 14.52
CA ARG A 204 15.57 -14.71 14.78
C ARG A 204 15.92 -15.49 13.51
N LEU A 205 15.29 -15.15 12.37
CA LEU A 205 15.62 -15.76 11.08
C LEU A 205 17.06 -15.47 10.66
N ALA A 206 17.55 -14.25 10.86
CA ALA A 206 18.93 -13.87 10.56
C ALA A 206 19.94 -14.66 11.40
N GLU A 207 19.66 -14.88 12.68
CA GLU A 207 20.50 -15.67 13.60
C GLU A 207 20.50 -17.17 13.26
N SER A 208 19.35 -17.71 12.86
CA SER A 208 19.20 -19.14 12.53
C SER A 208 19.72 -19.52 11.15
N ALA A 209 19.97 -18.55 10.27
CA ALA A 209 20.43 -18.78 8.91
C ALA A 209 21.92 -19.20 8.89
N GLY A 210 22.19 -20.46 9.20
CA GLY A 210 23.51 -21.10 9.14
C GLY A 210 24.06 -21.27 7.72
N GLY A 211 24.19 -20.19 6.95
CA GLY A 211 24.93 -20.12 5.68
C GLY A 211 24.31 -20.79 4.45
N THR A 212 23.28 -21.64 4.60
CA THR A 212 22.72 -22.46 3.50
C THR A 212 21.50 -21.89 2.78
N THR A 213 21.00 -20.71 3.17
CA THR A 213 19.76 -20.14 2.60
C THR A 213 20.05 -18.98 1.65
N SER A 214 19.54 -19.06 0.41
CA SER A 214 19.71 -18.03 -0.63
C SER A 214 18.74 -16.85 -0.43
N TRP A 215 19.00 -16.04 0.59
CA TRP A 215 18.23 -14.81 0.85
C TRP A 215 18.46 -13.74 -0.25
N PRO A 216 17.46 -12.89 -0.57
CA PRO A 216 17.57 -11.81 -1.58
C PRO A 216 18.69 -10.81 -1.29
N PHE A 217 19.06 -10.65 -0.03
CA PHE A 217 20.06 -9.71 0.46
C PHE A 217 20.64 -10.24 1.79
N PRO A 218 21.73 -9.64 2.32
CA PRO A 218 22.25 -9.97 3.64
C PRO A 218 21.18 -9.75 4.73
N LEU A 219 20.67 -10.84 5.30
CA LEU A 219 19.50 -10.80 6.18
C LEU A 219 19.78 -10.09 7.52
N GLY A 220 20.99 -10.22 8.07
CA GLY A 220 21.39 -9.56 9.32
C GLY A 220 21.29 -8.04 9.26
N PRO A 221 22.06 -7.36 8.37
CA PRO A 221 21.98 -5.91 8.21
C PRO A 221 20.57 -5.39 7.90
N PHE A 222 19.80 -6.15 7.10
CA PHE A 222 18.41 -5.81 6.81
C PHE A 222 17.51 -5.93 8.05
N ALA A 223 17.70 -6.95 8.88
CA ALA A 223 16.97 -7.13 10.13
C ALA A 223 17.25 -5.98 11.12
N ASP A 224 18.51 -5.54 11.23
CA ASP A 224 18.92 -4.42 12.08
C ASP A 224 18.27 -3.09 11.63
N ASP A 225 18.27 -2.83 10.32
CA ASP A 225 17.56 -1.69 9.74
C ASP A 225 16.07 -1.76 10.12
N VAL A 226 15.39 -2.87 9.84
CA VAL A 226 13.95 -3.05 10.12
C VAL A 226 13.62 -2.89 11.61
N ALA A 227 14.44 -3.43 12.51
CA ALA A 227 14.27 -3.28 13.94
C ALA A 227 14.37 -1.81 14.37
N SER A 228 15.39 -1.09 13.88
CA SER A 228 15.59 0.33 14.14
C SER A 228 14.41 1.16 13.65
N TRP A 229 13.91 0.90 12.44
CA TRP A 229 12.78 1.62 11.87
C TRP A 229 11.45 1.27 12.52
N THR A 230 11.30 0.04 13.01
CA THR A 230 10.14 -0.36 13.82
C THR A 230 10.11 0.40 15.14
N ALA A 231 11.26 0.45 15.84
CA ALA A 231 11.39 1.21 17.07
C ALA A 231 11.11 2.69 16.83
N TRP A 232 11.68 3.29 15.77
CA TRP A 232 11.39 4.67 15.39
C TRP A 232 9.89 4.87 15.10
N LYS A 233 9.27 4.02 14.28
CA LYS A 233 7.85 4.19 13.92
C LYS A 233 6.91 4.16 15.12
N VAL A 234 7.19 3.29 16.08
CA VAL A 234 6.37 3.10 17.29
C VAL A 234 6.65 4.18 18.35
N SER A 235 7.89 4.67 18.45
CA SER A 235 8.30 5.63 19.49
C SER A 235 8.43 7.09 19.02
N ALA A 236 8.38 7.35 17.72
CA ALA A 236 8.67 8.67 17.15
C ALA A 236 7.78 9.74 17.76
N SER A 237 8.43 10.68 18.45
CA SER A 237 7.85 11.89 19.06
C SER A 237 8.18 13.14 18.25
N SER A 238 9.14 13.06 17.32
CA SER A 238 9.58 14.12 16.42
C SER A 238 9.79 13.60 15.00
N LEU A 239 9.68 14.52 14.03
CA LEU A 239 10.02 14.25 12.64
C LEU A 239 11.53 14.20 12.46
N VAL A 240 12.00 13.28 11.62
CA VAL A 240 13.37 13.35 11.10
C VAL A 240 13.39 14.48 10.07
N VAL A 241 14.24 15.47 10.31
CA VAL A 241 14.28 16.72 9.53
C VAL A 241 15.18 16.58 8.30
N ASP A 242 16.21 15.72 8.36
CA ASP A 242 17.17 15.50 7.29
C ASP A 242 17.35 14.01 7.00
N ALA A 243 16.70 13.51 5.96
CA ALA A 243 16.90 12.14 5.51
C ALA A 243 17.86 12.10 4.34
N GLU A 244 19.00 11.43 4.53
CA GLU A 244 20.00 11.30 3.48
C GLU A 244 19.48 10.48 2.29
N ARG A 245 19.77 10.91 1.06
CA ARG A 245 19.41 10.18 -0.15
C ARG A 245 19.94 8.74 -0.17
N VAL A 246 21.12 8.50 0.41
CA VAL A 246 21.75 7.18 0.55
C VAL A 246 20.82 6.19 1.27
N PHE A 247 20.02 6.66 2.23
CA PHE A 247 19.03 5.82 2.92
C PHE A 247 17.95 5.29 1.95
N TRP A 248 17.47 6.15 1.05
CA TRP A 248 16.49 5.78 0.02
C TRP A 248 17.11 4.84 -1.03
N GLU A 249 18.33 5.11 -1.50
CA GLU A 249 19.04 4.26 -2.47
C GLU A 249 19.24 2.85 -1.92
N ARG A 250 19.63 2.74 -0.65
CA ARG A 250 19.76 1.45 0.03
C ARG A 250 18.40 0.73 0.13
N ALA A 251 17.31 1.43 0.40
CA ALA A 251 15.98 0.84 0.41
C ALA A 251 15.57 0.33 -0.98
N MET A 252 15.88 1.07 -2.04
CA MET A 252 15.61 0.67 -3.43
C MET A 252 16.39 -0.59 -3.82
N ASN A 253 17.65 -0.72 -3.42
CA ASN A 253 18.46 -1.91 -3.67
C ASN A 253 17.85 -3.16 -3.02
N HIS A 254 17.42 -3.06 -1.75
CA HIS A 254 16.71 -4.15 -1.08
C HIS A 254 15.38 -4.47 -1.78
N ALA A 255 14.62 -3.45 -2.17
CA ALA A 255 13.33 -3.63 -2.84
C ALA A 255 13.48 -4.30 -4.20
N LYS A 256 14.50 -3.93 -4.99
CA LYS A 256 14.81 -4.55 -6.29
C LYS A 256 15.20 -6.01 -6.15
N ALA A 257 16.06 -6.33 -5.16
CA ALA A 257 16.46 -7.70 -4.87
C ALA A 257 15.28 -8.56 -4.38
N LEU A 258 14.46 -8.01 -3.48
CA LEU A 258 13.25 -8.67 -2.97
C LEU A 258 12.24 -8.91 -4.10
N TRP A 259 11.96 -7.90 -4.91
CA TRP A 259 11.05 -7.96 -6.04
C TRP A 259 11.40 -9.09 -7.01
N GLY A 260 12.68 -9.22 -7.37
CA GLY A 260 13.15 -10.30 -8.23
C GLY A 260 12.99 -11.68 -7.58
N TRP A 261 13.32 -11.80 -6.30
CA TRP A 261 13.18 -13.04 -5.54
C TRP A 261 11.72 -13.47 -5.35
N GLU A 262 10.82 -12.55 -5.03
CA GLU A 262 9.38 -12.81 -4.88
C GLU A 262 8.76 -13.25 -6.20
N LEU A 263 9.04 -12.53 -7.29
CA LEU A 263 8.53 -12.89 -8.61
C LEU A 263 9.06 -14.23 -9.10
N ALA A 264 10.31 -14.60 -8.78
CA ALA A 264 10.83 -15.93 -9.09
C ALA A 264 10.06 -17.01 -8.32
N ARG A 265 9.83 -16.82 -7.01
CA ARG A 265 9.08 -17.76 -6.16
C ARG A 265 7.62 -17.90 -6.54
N LEU A 266 6.93 -16.81 -6.88
CA LEU A 266 5.55 -16.85 -7.42
C LEU A 266 5.43 -17.71 -8.69
N GLN A 267 6.55 -17.93 -9.39
CA GLN A 267 6.63 -18.70 -10.62
C GLN A 267 7.26 -20.08 -10.42
N GLY A 268 7.62 -20.45 -9.18
CA GLY A 268 8.28 -21.72 -8.86
C GLY A 268 9.71 -21.82 -9.38
N LEU A 269 10.46 -20.71 -9.39
CA LEU A 269 11.84 -20.65 -9.90
C LEU A 269 12.82 -20.22 -8.81
N ASP A 270 14.05 -20.74 -8.92
CA ASP A 270 15.07 -20.55 -7.89
C ASP A 270 15.88 -19.25 -8.01
N ARG A 271 16.08 -18.70 -9.22
CA ARG A 271 16.55 -17.32 -9.53
C ARG A 271 17.06 -17.22 -10.98
N GLU A 272 16.20 -16.89 -11.95
CA GLU A 272 16.69 -16.50 -13.28
C GLU A 272 15.79 -15.45 -13.94
N GLY A 273 16.38 -14.31 -14.28
CA GLY A 273 15.76 -13.25 -15.08
C GLY A 273 15.86 -11.85 -14.47
N THR A 274 15.83 -10.84 -15.33
CA THR A 274 15.74 -9.43 -14.89
C THR A 274 14.37 -9.15 -14.27
N PRO A 275 14.24 -8.16 -13.35
CA PRO A 275 12.95 -7.78 -12.76
C PRO A 275 11.82 -7.57 -13.79
N SER A 276 12.14 -6.94 -14.93
CA SER A 276 11.19 -6.70 -16.03
C SER A 276 10.75 -7.99 -16.74
N ALA A 277 11.68 -8.92 -16.98
CA ALA A 277 11.37 -10.21 -17.60
C ALA A 277 10.50 -11.08 -16.69
N LEU A 278 10.84 -11.13 -15.39
CA LEU A 278 10.06 -11.84 -14.38
C LEU A 278 8.63 -11.29 -14.27
N MET A 279 8.49 -9.96 -14.26
CA MET A 279 7.19 -9.27 -14.21
C MET A 279 6.36 -9.56 -15.45
N SER A 280 6.95 -9.47 -16.64
CA SER A 280 6.25 -9.75 -17.90
C SER A 280 5.74 -11.18 -17.98
N ARG A 281 6.51 -12.16 -17.47
CA ARG A 281 6.06 -13.56 -17.41
C ARG A 281 4.97 -13.75 -16.37
N TRP A 282 5.07 -13.10 -15.20
CA TRP A 282 4.02 -13.12 -14.18
C TRP A 282 2.68 -12.56 -14.71
N MET A 283 2.72 -11.42 -15.39
CA MET A 283 1.54 -10.81 -16.02
C MET A 283 0.83 -11.78 -16.97
N ARG A 284 1.59 -12.52 -17.79
CA ARG A 284 1.05 -13.52 -18.73
C ARG A 284 0.30 -14.68 -18.06
N ARG A 285 0.58 -15.00 -16.81
CA ARG A 285 -0.09 -16.10 -16.07
C ARG A 285 -1.46 -15.72 -15.51
N GLN A 286 -1.84 -14.45 -15.56
CA GLN A 286 -3.13 -14.01 -15.02
C GLN A 286 -4.32 -14.60 -15.79
N PRO A 287 -5.35 -15.06 -15.07
CA PRO A 287 -6.63 -15.42 -15.68
C PRO A 287 -7.25 -14.28 -16.49
N LEU A 288 -7.76 -14.60 -17.68
CA LEU A 288 -8.34 -13.60 -18.61
C LEU A 288 -9.55 -12.87 -17.99
N ASP A 289 -10.36 -13.57 -17.21
CA ASP A 289 -11.52 -13.01 -16.52
C ASP A 289 -11.12 -11.90 -15.53
N THR A 290 -9.98 -12.06 -14.85
CA THR A 290 -9.42 -11.07 -13.92
C THR A 290 -8.93 -9.84 -14.67
N ARG A 291 -8.28 -10.03 -15.83
CA ARG A 291 -7.85 -8.92 -16.70
C ARG A 291 -9.05 -8.13 -17.22
N LEU A 292 -10.05 -8.82 -17.77
CA LEU A 292 -11.27 -8.21 -18.30
C LEU A 292 -12.02 -7.43 -17.21
N ARG A 293 -12.17 -8.01 -16.02
CA ARG A 293 -12.77 -7.31 -14.86
C ARG A 293 -12.00 -6.04 -14.48
N GLY A 294 -10.67 -6.10 -14.48
CA GLY A 294 -9.83 -4.92 -14.24
C GLY A 294 -10.04 -3.83 -15.28
N TRP A 295 -10.05 -4.17 -16.57
CA TRP A 295 -10.30 -3.21 -17.65
C TRP A 295 -11.73 -2.65 -17.64
N ALA A 296 -12.73 -3.46 -17.30
CA ALA A 296 -14.11 -3.00 -17.11
C ALA A 296 -14.22 -1.97 -15.97
N HIS A 297 -13.45 -2.15 -14.89
CA HIS A 297 -13.38 -1.17 -13.80
C HIS A 297 -12.80 0.18 -14.29
N VAL A 298 -11.68 0.16 -15.03
CA VAL A 298 -11.09 1.38 -15.64
C VAL A 298 -12.09 2.09 -16.55
N ALA A 299 -12.77 1.32 -17.42
CA ALA A 299 -13.76 1.85 -18.34
C ALA A 299 -14.95 2.51 -17.63
N ARG A 300 -15.39 1.93 -16.50
CA ARG A 300 -16.45 2.51 -15.67
C ARG A 300 -15.98 3.79 -14.96
N ALA A 301 -14.79 3.76 -14.36
CA ALA A 301 -14.22 4.89 -13.61
C ALA A 301 -13.99 6.12 -14.50
N ARG A 302 -13.61 5.93 -15.78
CA ARG A 302 -13.44 7.02 -16.76
C ARG A 302 -14.73 7.41 -17.48
N GLY A 303 -15.81 6.64 -17.32
CA GLY A 303 -17.04 6.76 -18.08
C GLY A 303 -16.92 6.08 -19.44
N TRP A 304 -17.83 5.13 -19.68
CA TRP A 304 -17.79 4.23 -20.84
C TRP A 304 -17.78 4.99 -22.17
N HIS A 305 -18.71 5.92 -22.32
CA HIS A 305 -18.86 6.75 -23.53
C HIS A 305 -17.78 7.80 -23.69
N ARG A 306 -17.14 8.26 -22.61
CA ARG A 306 -16.06 9.25 -22.69
C ARG A 306 -14.73 8.61 -23.11
N SER A 307 -14.61 7.30 -22.96
CA SER A 307 -13.37 6.56 -23.16
C SER A 307 -13.33 5.75 -24.45
N TRP A 308 -14.35 5.83 -25.32
CA TRP A 308 -14.47 4.97 -26.52
C TRP A 308 -13.23 4.99 -27.42
N ARG A 309 -12.56 6.15 -27.53
CA ARG A 309 -11.31 6.30 -28.29
C ARG A 309 -10.14 5.47 -27.72
N LEU A 310 -10.18 5.13 -26.44
CA LEU A 310 -9.16 4.33 -25.76
C LEU A 310 -9.44 2.81 -25.84
N TRP A 311 -10.65 2.39 -26.21
CA TRP A 311 -11.01 0.97 -26.21
C TRP A 311 -10.15 0.10 -27.12
N PRO A 312 -9.81 0.49 -28.37
CA PRO A 312 -8.92 -0.33 -29.21
C PRO A 312 -7.54 -0.54 -28.59
N ARG A 313 -7.06 0.42 -27.78
CA ARG A 313 -5.82 0.29 -27.04
C ARG A 313 -5.99 -0.66 -25.86
N TRP A 314 -7.03 -0.46 -25.05
CA TRP A 314 -7.33 -1.32 -23.90
C TRP A 314 -7.52 -2.78 -24.31
N LEU A 315 -8.20 -3.05 -25.44
CA LEU A 315 -8.36 -4.41 -25.98
C LEU A 315 -7.03 -5.06 -26.33
N ARG A 316 -6.05 -4.31 -26.85
CA ARG A 316 -4.69 -4.83 -27.07
C ARG A 316 -3.98 -5.11 -25.74
N GLN A 317 -4.08 -4.18 -24.79
CA GLN A 317 -3.43 -4.29 -23.49
C GLN A 317 -4.01 -5.40 -22.59
N VAL A 318 -5.27 -5.83 -22.80
CA VAL A 318 -5.83 -7.02 -22.12
C VAL A 318 -4.94 -8.25 -22.32
N TRP A 319 -4.29 -8.38 -23.47
CA TRP A 319 -3.38 -9.49 -23.76
C TRP A 319 -2.04 -9.36 -23.03
N GLU A 320 -1.62 -8.13 -22.72
CA GLU A 320 -0.39 -7.83 -21.99
C GLU A 320 -0.56 -8.01 -20.47
N GLY A 321 -1.71 -7.58 -19.91
CA GLY A 321 -2.00 -7.76 -18.49
C GLY A 321 -3.19 -6.97 -17.98
N SER A 322 -3.52 -7.15 -16.70
CA SER A 322 -4.49 -6.28 -16.01
C SER A 322 -3.97 -4.84 -15.86
N PRO A 323 -4.84 -3.82 -15.77
CA PRO A 323 -4.46 -2.43 -15.49
C PRO A 323 -3.54 -2.29 -14.27
N ARG A 324 -3.86 -3.03 -13.20
CA ARG A 324 -3.09 -3.03 -11.95
C ARG A 324 -1.63 -3.40 -12.18
N HIS A 325 -1.38 -4.45 -12.95
CA HIS A 325 -0.03 -4.94 -13.18
C HIS A 325 0.75 -4.09 -14.17
N LEU A 326 0.08 -3.46 -15.14
CA LEU A 326 0.71 -2.47 -16.02
C LEU A 326 1.22 -1.27 -15.22
N VAL A 327 0.41 -0.78 -14.27
CA VAL A 327 0.82 0.30 -13.34
C VAL A 327 1.98 -0.15 -12.44
N TYR A 328 1.93 -1.37 -11.88
CA TYR A 328 3.04 -1.88 -11.07
C TYR A 328 4.33 -2.06 -11.87
N ARG A 329 4.24 -2.54 -13.12
CA ARG A 329 5.41 -2.63 -14.01
C ARG A 329 6.03 -1.25 -14.19
N ALA A 330 5.24 -0.27 -14.63
CA ALA A 330 5.70 1.11 -14.83
C ALA A 330 6.32 1.69 -13.55
N ALA A 331 5.65 1.57 -12.40
CA ALA A 331 6.15 2.08 -11.12
C ALA A 331 7.47 1.41 -10.72
N SER A 332 7.56 0.08 -10.77
CA SER A 332 8.79 -0.64 -10.40
C SER A 332 9.95 -0.30 -11.32
N THR A 333 9.72 -0.25 -12.63
CA THR A 333 10.76 0.09 -13.61
C THR A 333 11.30 1.50 -13.38
N LEU A 334 10.42 2.50 -13.27
CA LEU A 334 10.82 3.90 -13.00
C LEU A 334 11.65 4.03 -11.72
N MET A 335 11.21 3.38 -10.63
CA MET A 335 11.89 3.49 -9.35
C MET A 335 13.27 2.82 -9.35
N PHE A 336 13.41 1.67 -10.01
CA PHE A 336 14.69 0.97 -10.11
C PHE A 336 15.66 1.71 -11.03
N GLU A 337 15.18 2.22 -12.15
CA GLU A 337 15.99 3.05 -13.07
C GLU A 337 16.48 4.33 -12.40
N LEU A 338 15.61 5.02 -11.65
CA LEU A 338 15.98 6.22 -10.91
C LEU A 338 17.04 5.94 -9.83
N SER A 339 17.00 4.75 -9.22
CA SER A 339 17.98 4.32 -8.21
C SER A 339 19.32 3.90 -8.82
N ASP A 340 19.33 3.36 -10.03
CA ASP A 340 20.56 2.90 -10.69
C ASP A 340 21.40 4.08 -11.24
N GLY A 341 20.88 5.31 -11.22
CA GLY A 341 21.57 6.51 -11.68
C GLY A 341 21.64 6.57 -13.21
N VAL A 342 20.66 7.23 -13.83
CA VAL A 342 20.54 7.22 -15.29
C VAL A 342 21.57 8.15 -15.94
N GLU A 343 22.57 7.56 -16.60
CA GLU A 343 23.30 8.14 -17.74
C GLU A 343 23.07 7.36 -19.06
N ASP A 344 22.08 6.45 -19.14
CA ASP A 344 21.92 5.55 -20.29
C ASP A 344 20.88 6.04 -21.35
N PRO A 345 21.29 6.29 -22.61
CA PRO A 345 20.40 6.62 -23.74
C PRO A 345 19.35 5.56 -24.07
N HIS A 346 19.53 4.30 -23.66
CA HIS A 346 18.55 3.24 -23.84
C HIS A 346 17.26 3.47 -23.04
N LEU A 347 17.33 4.25 -21.96
CA LEU A 347 16.18 4.54 -21.10
C LEU A 347 15.07 5.30 -21.83
N SER A 348 15.44 6.29 -22.66
CA SER A 348 14.46 7.12 -23.38
C SER A 348 13.55 6.30 -24.30
N ARG A 349 14.04 5.18 -24.86
CA ARG A 349 13.21 4.27 -25.67
C ARG A 349 12.25 3.45 -24.82
N ASP A 350 12.65 3.00 -23.63
CA ASP A 350 11.79 2.20 -22.74
C ASP A 350 10.70 3.04 -22.05
N LEU A 351 10.95 4.32 -21.75
CA LEU A 351 9.95 5.23 -21.16
C LEU A 351 8.72 5.39 -22.06
N GLY A 352 8.92 5.52 -23.37
CA GLY A 352 7.82 5.60 -24.35
C GLY A 352 6.97 4.33 -24.40
N HIS A 353 7.57 3.16 -24.16
CA HIS A 353 6.86 1.89 -24.03
C HIS A 353 6.03 1.84 -22.74
N LEU A 354 6.62 2.17 -21.59
CA LEU A 354 5.92 2.19 -20.30
C LEU A 354 4.71 3.12 -20.32
N ARG A 355 4.83 4.28 -20.98
CA ARG A 355 3.70 5.21 -21.15
C ARG A 355 2.54 4.60 -21.93
N ARG A 356 2.85 3.86 -22.99
CA ARG A 356 1.84 3.17 -23.82
C ARG A 356 1.11 2.09 -23.02
N ASP A 357 1.78 1.51 -22.04
CA ASP A 357 1.27 0.44 -21.18
C ASP A 357 0.31 0.95 -20.10
N LEU A 358 0.36 2.23 -19.74
CA LEU A 358 -0.54 2.78 -18.74
C LEU A 358 -2.01 2.75 -19.22
N PRO A 359 -2.98 2.46 -18.33
CA PRO A 359 -4.41 2.49 -18.67
C PRO A 359 -4.83 3.84 -19.27
N VAL A 360 -4.33 4.93 -18.69
CA VAL A 360 -4.44 6.29 -19.20
C VAL A 360 -3.03 6.89 -19.31
N GLY A 361 -2.53 7.04 -20.54
CA GLY A 361 -1.15 7.53 -20.76
C GLY A 361 -0.99 9.05 -20.66
N TRP A 362 -2.10 9.79 -20.58
CA TRP A 362 -2.18 11.24 -20.58
C TRP A 362 -3.36 11.70 -19.73
N TRP A 363 -3.12 12.60 -18.78
CA TRP A 363 -4.18 13.28 -18.04
C TRP A 363 -4.40 14.68 -18.64
N LEU A 364 -5.65 15.16 -18.61
CA LEU A 364 -6.03 16.46 -19.18
C LEU A 364 -5.19 17.58 -18.53
N GLY A 365 -4.36 18.26 -19.32
CA GLY A 365 -3.51 19.37 -18.87
C GLY A 365 -2.01 19.05 -18.74
N GLU A 366 -1.58 17.81 -19.00
CA GLU A 366 -0.16 17.44 -19.01
C GLU A 366 0.50 17.68 -20.38
N SER A 367 1.76 18.16 -20.36
CA SER A 367 2.60 18.35 -21.55
C SER A 367 2.88 17.02 -22.25
N GLU A 368 2.98 17.03 -23.60
CA GLU A 368 3.40 15.89 -24.43
C GLU A 368 4.87 15.45 -24.22
N ASP A 369 5.57 16.05 -23.27
CA ASP A 369 6.96 15.75 -22.97
C ASP A 369 7.14 14.31 -22.44
N ASP A 370 8.18 13.64 -22.92
CA ASP A 370 8.58 12.27 -22.54
C ASP A 370 9.64 12.31 -21.43
N SER A 371 9.43 13.19 -20.44
CA SER A 371 10.28 13.27 -19.26
C SER A 371 9.94 12.16 -18.24
N LEU A 372 10.95 11.74 -17.47
CA LEU A 372 10.77 10.83 -16.33
C LEU A 372 9.73 11.34 -15.32
N GLY A 373 9.74 12.65 -15.04
CA GLY A 373 8.79 13.28 -14.13
C GLY A 373 7.35 13.18 -14.62
N THR A 374 7.11 13.46 -15.91
CA THR A 374 5.78 13.34 -16.54
C THR A 374 5.27 11.91 -16.49
N LEU A 375 6.12 10.92 -16.78
CA LEU A 375 5.73 9.51 -16.71
C LEU A 375 5.49 9.02 -15.28
N ALA A 376 6.27 9.49 -14.31
CA ALA A 376 6.05 9.21 -12.89
C ALA A 376 4.71 9.79 -12.42
N GLY A 377 4.39 11.04 -12.80
CA GLY A 377 3.11 11.68 -12.53
C GLY A 377 1.93 10.90 -13.12
N ALA A 378 2.01 10.51 -14.39
CA ALA A 378 0.98 9.72 -15.06
C ALA A 378 0.80 8.34 -14.39
N THR A 379 1.90 7.66 -14.02
CA THR A 379 1.86 6.36 -13.33
C THR A 379 1.21 6.48 -11.97
N LEU A 380 1.59 7.49 -11.19
CA LEU A 380 1.03 7.80 -9.87
C LEU A 380 -0.46 8.14 -9.95
N ALA A 381 -0.89 8.89 -10.96
CA ALA A 381 -2.29 9.20 -11.19
C ALA A 381 -3.12 7.93 -11.50
N ASN A 382 -2.62 7.05 -12.38
CA ASN A 382 -3.28 5.76 -12.63
C ASN A 382 -3.33 4.91 -11.35
N TYR A 383 -2.26 4.89 -10.55
CA TYR A 383 -2.23 4.20 -9.27
C TYR A 383 -3.29 4.73 -8.30
N ARG A 384 -3.36 6.05 -8.11
CA ARG A 384 -4.33 6.69 -7.22
C ARG A 384 -5.77 6.40 -7.65
N THR A 385 -6.09 6.56 -8.93
CA THR A 385 -7.45 6.43 -9.45
C THR A 385 -7.94 4.98 -9.55
N PHE A 386 -7.09 4.04 -9.99
CA PHE A 386 -7.55 2.68 -10.32
C PHE A 386 -7.12 1.61 -9.32
N LEU A 387 -6.18 1.90 -8.42
CA LEU A 387 -5.65 0.91 -7.48
C LEU A 387 -5.85 1.33 -6.03
N ARG A 388 -5.42 2.54 -5.65
CA ARG A 388 -5.40 2.97 -4.24
C ARG A 388 -6.79 2.99 -3.61
N GLU A 389 -7.79 3.45 -4.35
CA GLU A 389 -9.19 3.53 -3.89
C GLU A 389 -9.93 2.18 -3.94
N THR A 390 -9.33 1.13 -4.52
CA THR A 390 -9.93 -0.21 -4.65
C THR A 390 -9.52 -1.16 -3.51
N ARG A 391 -8.95 -0.64 -2.42
CA ARG A 391 -8.48 -1.42 -1.25
C ARG A 391 -9.60 -1.93 -0.31
N ALA A 392 -10.87 -1.77 -0.68
CA ALA A 392 -12.02 -2.20 0.12
C ALA A 392 -12.42 -3.64 -0.20
#